data_AF-A0A952PWM5-F1
#
_entry.id   AF-A0A952PWM5-F1
#
_cell.length_a   1.000
_cell.length_b   1.000
_cell.length_c   1.000
_cell.angle_alpha   90.00
_cell.angle_beta   90.00
_cell.angle_gamma   90.00
#
_symmetry.space_group_name_H-M   'P 1'
#
loop_
_entity.id
_entity.type
_entity.pdbx_description
1 polymer ?
#
loop_
_entity_poly.entity_id
_entity_poly.type
_entity_poly.pdbx_seq_one_letter_code
_entity_poly.pdbx_strand_id
1 'polypeptide(L)'
;MEVIVFIGIQGSGKTTFYQQQFFKTHLRLSLDMLKTRHRETILLRACIDSKTPFVVDNTNPTLIERSRYIQPARAAHFTVTGYYFVIESVEAVRHNAARQGKERVPDVAVYSTHARLEPPTLAEGFDQLYTVTHGENGLFIVAPIMHLS
;
A
#
# COMPACT_ATOMS: atom_id res chain seq x y z
N MET A 1 17.07 2.16 6.93
CA MET A 1 16.11 2.88 6.05
C MET A 1 14.98 1.92 5.74
N GLU A 2 13.77 2.42 5.55
CA GLU A 2 12.61 1.56 5.35
C GLU A 2 11.81 1.93 4.11
N VAL A 3 11.21 0.91 3.51
CA VAL A 3 10.15 1.06 2.52
C VAL A 3 8.87 0.47 3.11
N ILE A 4 7.80 1.24 2.98
CA ILE A 4 6.47 0.80 3.36
C ILE A 4 5.69 0.45 2.10
N VAL A 5 5.12 -0.75 2.03
CA VAL A 5 4.27 -1.18 0.93
C VAL A 5 2.84 -1.36 1.44
N PHE A 6 1.92 -0.52 0.94
CA PHE A 6 0.51 -0.70 1.24
C PHE A 6 -0.13 -1.72 0.32
N ILE A 7 -1.05 -2.51 0.88
CA ILE A 7 -1.67 -3.65 0.21
C ILE A 7 -3.15 -3.62 0.55
N GLY A 8 -4.02 -3.46 -0.45
CA GLY A 8 -5.47 -3.45 -0.24
C GLY A 8 -6.22 -2.71 -1.34
N ILE A 9 -7.54 -2.89 -1.39
CA ILE A 9 -8.40 -2.34 -2.45
C ILE A 9 -8.63 -0.83 -2.36
N GLN A 10 -9.07 -0.19 -3.44
CA GLN A 10 -9.49 1.21 -3.41
C GLN A 10 -10.60 1.38 -2.35
N GLY A 11 -10.62 2.51 -1.64
CA GLY A 11 -11.55 2.72 -0.52
C GLY A 11 -11.11 2.14 0.83
N SER A 12 -10.00 1.40 0.90
CA SER A 12 -9.51 0.77 2.14
C SER A 12 -8.79 1.70 3.14
N GLY A 13 -8.84 3.03 2.96
CA GLY A 13 -8.19 3.98 3.89
C GLY A 13 -6.68 4.19 3.73
N LYS A 14 -6.00 3.53 2.79
CA LYS A 14 -4.54 3.67 2.53
C LYS A 14 -4.02 5.11 2.52
N THR A 15 -4.58 5.97 1.67
CA THR A 15 -4.16 7.37 1.55
C THR A 15 -4.29 8.13 2.87
N THR A 16 -5.38 7.89 3.61
CA THR A 16 -5.62 8.48 4.92
C THR A 16 -4.61 7.97 5.94
N PHE A 17 -4.30 6.67 5.94
CA PHE A 17 -3.27 6.09 6.78
C PHE A 17 -1.88 6.67 6.48
N TYR A 18 -1.52 6.86 5.21
CA TYR A 18 -0.30 7.59 4.82
C TYR A 18 -0.27 8.99 5.41
N GLN A 19 -1.37 9.74 5.28
CA GLN A 19 -1.47 11.11 5.79
C GLN A 19 -1.26 11.18 7.31
N GLN A 20 -1.83 10.22 8.04
CA GLN A 20 -1.75 10.18 9.50
C GLN A 20 -0.39 9.69 10.00
N GLN A 21 0.21 8.67 9.37
CA GLN A 21 1.37 7.97 9.93
C GLN A 21 2.71 8.36 9.28
N PHE A 22 2.72 8.71 8.00
CA PHE A 22 3.95 8.79 7.21
C PHE A 22 4.18 10.12 6.49
N PHE A 23 3.17 11.00 6.44
CA PHE A 23 3.24 12.26 5.69
C PHE A 23 4.46 13.13 6.01
N LYS A 24 4.90 13.13 7.27
CA LYS A 24 6.02 13.95 7.74
C LYS A 24 7.39 13.27 7.61
N THR A 25 7.42 11.97 7.30
CA THR A 25 8.63 11.14 7.44
C THR A 25 9.02 10.39 6.18
N HIS A 26 8.08 10.15 5.26
CA HIS A 26 8.33 9.33 4.07
C HIS A 26 7.89 10.05 2.80
N LEU A 27 8.61 9.83 1.71
CA LEU A 27 8.16 10.23 0.38
C LEU A 27 7.02 9.30 -0.08
N ARG A 28 5.96 9.86 -0.68
CA ARG A 28 4.85 9.08 -1.25
C ARG A 28 5.10 8.72 -2.72
N LEU A 29 5.11 7.43 -3.04
CA LEU A 29 5.00 6.92 -4.40
C LEU A 29 3.56 6.45 -4.63
N SER A 30 2.83 7.13 -5.54
CA SER A 30 1.45 6.80 -5.88
C SER A 30 1.23 6.97 -7.38
N LEU A 31 0.70 5.95 -8.04
CA LEU A 31 0.40 6.00 -9.47
C LEU A 31 -0.67 7.01 -9.82
N ASP A 32 -1.60 7.28 -8.91
CA ASP A 32 -2.64 8.30 -9.12
C ASP A 32 -2.00 9.69 -9.32
N MET A 33 -0.90 9.96 -8.61
CA MET A 33 -0.10 11.18 -8.76
C MET A 33 0.86 11.11 -9.95
N LEU A 34 1.57 9.98 -10.10
CA LEU A 34 2.67 9.83 -11.05
C LEU A 34 2.19 9.53 -12.48
N LYS A 35 0.97 9.05 -12.64
CA LYS A 35 0.24 8.76 -13.90
C LYS A 35 0.83 7.62 -14.74
N THR A 36 2.13 7.36 -14.67
CA THR A 36 2.79 6.31 -15.46
C THR A 36 3.75 5.49 -14.63
N ARG A 37 3.86 4.20 -14.99
CA ARG A 37 4.82 3.26 -14.39
C ARG A 37 6.27 3.71 -14.60
N HIS A 38 6.57 4.33 -15.74
CA HIS A 38 7.91 4.85 -16.02
C HIS A 38 8.34 5.93 -15.01
N ARG A 39 7.44 6.88 -14.69
CA ARG A 39 7.71 7.92 -13.69
C ARG A 39 7.86 7.35 -12.28
N GLU A 40 7.04 6.36 -11.94
CA GLU A 40 7.18 5.61 -10.70
C GLU A 40 8.53 4.90 -10.61
N THR A 41 8.98 4.23 -11.66
CA THR A 41 10.31 3.58 -11.69
C THR A 41 11.44 4.57 -11.47
N ILE A 42 11.37 5.76 -12.08
CA ILE A 42 12.39 6.81 -11.90
C ILE A 42 12.45 7.23 -10.42
N LEU A 43 11.30 7.54 -9.81
CA LEU A 43 11.27 7.99 -8.41
C LEU A 43 11.62 6.89 -7.42
N LEU A 44 11.18 5.64 -7.68
CA LEU A 44 11.58 4.48 -6.89
C LEU A 44 13.10 4.35 -6.86
N ARG A 45 13.73 4.40 -8.04
CA ARG A 45 15.20 4.34 -8.15
C ARG A 45 15.86 5.50 -7.41
N ALA A 46 15.35 6.73 -7.59
CA ALA A 46 15.87 7.90 -6.88
C ALA A 46 15.81 7.71 -5.35
N CYS A 47 14.69 7.22 -4.80
CA CYS A 47 14.57 6.98 -3.36
C CYS A 47 15.55 5.90 -2.86
N ILE A 48 15.72 4.83 -3.65
CA ILE A 48 16.66 3.75 -3.33
C ILE A 48 18.11 4.26 -3.35
N ASP A 49 18.49 4.99 -4.38
CA ASP A 49 19.85 5.51 -4.58
C ASP A 49 20.19 6.55 -3.51
N SER A 50 19.23 7.41 -3.15
CA SER A 50 19.40 8.44 -2.10
C SER A 50 19.16 7.95 -0.68
N LYS A 51 18.81 6.67 -0.49
CA LYS A 51 18.44 6.08 0.81
C LYS A 51 17.26 6.81 1.49
N THR A 52 16.38 7.44 0.72
CA THR A 52 15.20 8.15 1.24
C THR A 52 14.12 7.15 1.66
N PRO A 53 13.58 7.22 2.89
CA PRO A 53 12.41 6.41 3.28
C PRO A 53 11.17 6.77 2.44
N PHE A 54 10.41 5.76 2.01
CA PHE A 54 9.24 5.99 1.15
C PHE A 54 8.11 5.00 1.39
N VAL A 55 6.90 5.44 1.03
CA VAL A 55 5.68 4.62 1.04
C VAL A 55 5.19 4.41 -0.38
N VAL A 56 4.92 3.16 -0.76
CA VAL A 56 4.21 2.80 -1.98
C VAL A 56 2.71 2.76 -1.68
N ASP A 57 2.03 3.87 -1.95
CA ASP A 57 0.59 4.06 -1.75
C ASP A 57 -0.17 3.79 -3.04
N ASN A 58 -0.21 2.51 -3.39
CA ASN A 58 -1.01 1.90 -4.46
C ASN A 58 -1.82 0.73 -3.88
N THR A 59 -2.63 0.05 -4.70
CA THR A 59 -3.41 -1.10 -4.25
C THR A 59 -2.57 -2.38 -4.05
N ASN A 60 -1.58 -2.61 -4.91
CA ASN A 60 -0.65 -3.75 -4.88
C ASN A 60 -1.30 -5.13 -4.58
N PRO A 61 -2.37 -5.52 -5.29
CA PRO A 61 -3.16 -6.69 -4.91
C PRO A 61 -2.43 -8.03 -5.05
N THR A 62 -1.49 -8.17 -5.99
CA THR A 62 -0.81 -9.45 -6.28
C THR A 62 0.64 -9.47 -5.83
N LEU A 63 1.19 -10.66 -5.58
CA LEU A 63 2.62 -10.89 -5.31
C LEU A 63 3.50 -10.27 -6.40
N ILE A 64 3.10 -10.40 -7.67
CA ILE A 64 3.86 -9.86 -8.81
C ILE A 64 3.91 -8.33 -8.79
N GLU A 65 2.82 -7.66 -8.38
CA GLU A 65 2.82 -6.20 -8.26
C GLU A 65 3.66 -5.74 -7.06
N ARG A 66 3.62 -6.46 -5.94
CA ARG A 66 4.43 -6.17 -4.75
C ARG A 66 5.92 -6.37 -4.98
N SER A 67 6.31 -7.44 -5.70
CA SER A 67 7.72 -7.77 -5.96
C SER A 67 8.51 -6.65 -6.65
N ARG A 68 7.83 -5.81 -7.45
CA ARG A 68 8.39 -4.63 -8.14
C ARG A 68 9.05 -3.64 -7.19
N TYR A 69 8.59 -3.57 -5.95
CA TYR A 69 9.10 -2.67 -4.92
C TYR A 69 9.99 -3.42 -3.92
N ILE A 70 9.57 -4.62 -3.52
CA ILE A 70 10.27 -5.42 -2.50
C ILE A 70 11.68 -5.80 -2.97
N GLN A 71 11.80 -6.39 -4.17
CA GLN A 71 13.08 -6.90 -4.66
C GLN A 71 14.18 -5.82 -4.74
N PRO A 72 13.96 -4.67 -5.41
CA PRO A 72 15.00 -3.64 -5.47
C PRO A 72 15.28 -3.00 -4.11
N ALA A 73 14.28 -2.86 -3.23
CA ALA A 73 14.49 -2.33 -1.88
C ALA A 73 15.36 -3.26 -1.02
N ARG A 74 15.09 -4.57 -1.06
CA ARG A 74 15.92 -5.58 -0.37
C ARG A 74 17.35 -5.61 -0.90
N ALA A 75 17.52 -5.58 -2.22
CA ALA A 75 18.84 -5.52 -2.85
C ALA A 75 19.64 -4.29 -2.40
N ALA A 76 18.94 -3.21 -2.03
CA ALA A 76 19.52 -1.98 -1.49
C ALA A 76 19.55 -1.92 0.05
N HIS A 77 19.27 -3.03 0.73
CA HIS A 77 19.28 -3.18 2.20
C HIS A 77 18.30 -2.26 2.95
N PHE A 78 17.14 -1.97 2.35
CA PHE A 78 16.02 -1.37 3.08
C PHE A 78 15.31 -2.43 3.91
N THR A 79 14.80 -2.04 5.08
CA THR A 79 13.77 -2.79 5.79
C THR A 79 12.46 -2.65 5.03
N VAL A 80 11.81 -3.77 4.71
CA VAL A 80 10.58 -3.82 3.93
C VAL A 80 9.40 -4.16 4.85
N THR A 81 8.52 -3.19 5.06
CA THR A 81 7.33 -3.35 5.90
C THR A 81 6.06 -3.30 5.06
N GLY A 82 5.19 -4.30 5.20
CA GLY A 82 3.90 -4.32 4.52
C GLY A 82 2.74 -4.01 5.46
N TYR A 83 1.81 -3.17 5.00
CA TYR A 83 0.53 -2.93 5.68
C TYR A 83 -0.61 -3.44 4.81
N TYR A 84 -1.27 -4.49 5.28
CA TYR A 84 -2.39 -5.14 4.64
C TYR A 84 -3.71 -4.59 5.18
N PHE A 85 -4.39 -3.78 4.36
CA PHE A 85 -5.64 -3.13 4.70
C PHE A 85 -6.80 -4.10 4.47
N VAL A 86 -7.36 -4.59 5.57
CA VAL A 86 -8.46 -5.55 5.58
C VAL A 86 -9.77 -4.78 5.66
N ILE A 87 -10.60 -4.91 4.61
CA ILE A 87 -11.90 -4.27 4.51
C ILE A 87 -12.79 -5.10 3.58
N GLU A 88 -14.07 -5.20 3.92
CA GLU A 88 -15.07 -5.80 3.04
C GLU A 88 -15.25 -4.97 1.77
N SER A 89 -15.38 -5.62 0.61
CA SER A 89 -15.49 -4.90 -0.67
C SER A 89 -16.70 -3.97 -0.73
N VAL A 90 -17.80 -4.31 -0.06
CA VAL A 90 -19.01 -3.48 0.02
C VAL A 90 -18.75 -2.20 0.82
N GLU A 91 -18.02 -2.29 1.92
CA GLU A 91 -17.61 -1.12 2.71
C GLU A 91 -16.65 -0.23 1.91
N ALA A 92 -15.69 -0.84 1.24
CA ALA A 92 -14.75 -0.13 0.38
C ALA A 92 -15.45 0.62 -0.76
N VAL A 93 -16.51 0.04 -1.35
CA VAL A 93 -17.37 0.73 -2.33
C VAL A 93 -18.11 1.90 -1.70
N ARG A 94 -18.65 1.75 -0.47
CA ARG A 94 -19.28 2.87 0.25
C ARG A 94 -18.30 4.03 0.46
N HIS A 95 -17.08 3.73 0.93
CA HIS A 95 -16.02 4.72 1.07
C HIS A 95 -15.64 5.37 -0.26
N ASN A 96 -15.54 4.57 -1.33
CA ASN A 96 -15.26 5.07 -2.67
C ASN A 96 -16.36 6.00 -3.19
N ALA A 97 -17.63 5.71 -2.91
CA ALA A 97 -18.76 6.55 -3.32
C ALA A 97 -18.76 7.95 -2.67
N ALA A 98 -18.16 8.09 -1.48
CA ALA A 98 -17.98 9.37 -0.81
C ALA A 98 -16.86 10.24 -1.42
N ARG A 99 -16.01 9.68 -2.29
CA ARG A 99 -14.94 10.42 -2.97
C ARG A 99 -15.49 11.25 -4.13
N GLN A 100 -14.71 12.25 -4.54
CA GLN A 100 -15.09 13.18 -5.62
C GLN A 100 -14.09 13.16 -6.76
N GLY A 101 -14.55 13.57 -7.94
CA GLY A 101 -13.71 13.73 -9.13
C GLY A 101 -12.97 12.44 -9.51
N LYS A 102 -11.67 12.55 -9.76
CA LYS A 102 -10.82 11.43 -10.20
C LYS A 102 -10.50 10.41 -9.12
N GLU A 103 -10.76 10.73 -7.85
CA GLU A 103 -10.52 9.82 -6.72
C GLU A 103 -11.64 8.80 -6.54
N ARG A 104 -12.84 9.09 -7.08
CA ARG A 104 -13.95 8.14 -7.16
C ARG A 104 -13.78 7.26 -8.38
N VAL A 105 -13.49 5.98 -8.16
CA VAL A 105 -13.38 4.99 -9.24
C VAL A 105 -14.72 4.29 -9.48
N PRO A 106 -14.93 3.66 -10.65
CA PRO A 106 -16.09 2.78 -10.84
C PRO A 106 -16.09 1.61 -9.85
N ASP A 107 -17.26 1.21 -9.34
CA ASP A 107 -17.37 0.13 -8.35
C ASP A 107 -16.78 -1.19 -8.87
N VAL A 108 -16.93 -1.47 -10.17
CA VAL A 108 -16.33 -2.63 -10.84
C VAL A 108 -14.81 -2.68 -10.70
N ALA A 109 -14.13 -1.52 -10.59
CA ALA A 109 -12.69 -1.47 -10.38
C ALA A 109 -12.31 -1.90 -8.95
N VAL A 110 -13.13 -1.55 -7.96
CA VAL A 110 -12.97 -1.99 -6.55
C VAL A 110 -13.12 -3.50 -6.48
N TYR A 111 -14.22 -4.05 -7.02
CA TYR A 111 -14.47 -5.49 -7.03
C TYR A 111 -13.42 -6.27 -7.83
N SER A 112 -12.99 -5.77 -8.98
CA SER A 112 -11.93 -6.39 -9.79
C SER A 112 -10.58 -6.43 -9.06
N THR A 113 -10.27 -5.39 -8.28
CA THR A 113 -9.05 -5.36 -7.46
C THR A 113 -9.18 -6.33 -6.28
N HIS A 114 -10.35 -6.41 -5.64
CA HIS A 114 -10.62 -7.37 -4.58
C HIS A 114 -10.47 -8.81 -5.04
N ALA A 115 -11.01 -9.15 -6.22
CA ALA A 115 -10.92 -10.50 -6.78
C ALA A 115 -9.48 -10.97 -7.08
N ARG A 116 -8.54 -10.03 -7.25
CA ARG A 116 -7.11 -10.30 -7.45
C ARG A 116 -6.28 -10.18 -6.17
N LEU A 117 -6.87 -9.76 -5.06
CA LEU A 117 -6.14 -9.46 -3.83
C LEU A 117 -5.66 -10.76 -3.17
N GLU A 118 -4.36 -10.95 -3.16
CA GLU A 118 -3.67 -12.05 -2.51
C GLU A 118 -3.18 -11.60 -1.12
N PRO A 119 -3.49 -12.32 -0.03
CA PRO A 119 -2.94 -12.03 1.28
C PRO A 119 -1.40 -12.04 1.24
N PRO A 120 -0.72 -11.02 1.81
CA PRO A 120 0.73 -11.00 1.77
C PRO A 120 1.35 -11.98 2.75
N THR A 121 2.55 -12.45 2.44
CA THR A 121 3.33 -13.37 3.29
C THR A 121 4.78 -12.91 3.45
N LEU A 122 5.43 -13.31 4.54
CA LEU A 122 6.85 -12.99 4.75
C LEU A 122 7.76 -13.59 3.66
N ALA A 123 7.35 -14.70 3.03
CA ALA A 123 8.09 -15.35 1.94
C ALA A 123 8.31 -14.44 0.72
N GLU A 124 7.52 -13.39 0.56
CA GLU A 124 7.69 -12.40 -0.50
C GLU A 124 8.92 -11.50 -0.30
N GLY A 125 9.51 -11.51 0.90
CA GLY A 125 10.63 -10.67 1.28
C GLY A 125 10.25 -9.47 2.16
N PHE A 126 9.10 -9.51 2.83
CA PHE A 126 8.80 -8.56 3.90
C PHE A 126 9.61 -8.93 5.15
N ASP A 127 10.18 -7.91 5.80
CA ASP A 127 10.79 -8.08 7.12
C ASP A 127 9.73 -7.96 8.23
N GLN A 128 8.68 -7.19 7.98
CA GLN A 128 7.52 -7.04 8.87
C GLN A 128 6.22 -6.95 8.08
N LEU A 129 5.15 -7.53 8.64
CA LEU A 129 3.80 -7.45 8.09
C LEU A 129 2.79 -7.09 9.18
N TYR A 130 1.88 -6.19 8.83
CA TYR A 130 0.80 -5.75 9.70
C TYR A 130 -0.54 -5.84 8.97
N THR A 131 -1.61 -6.22 9.67
CA THR A 131 -2.97 -5.90 9.24
C THR A 131 -3.32 -4.49 9.68
N VAL A 132 -4.16 -3.83 8.88
CA VAL A 132 -4.76 -2.53 9.19
C VAL A 132 -6.27 -2.63 9.01
N THR A 133 -7.02 -2.31 10.04
CA THR A 133 -8.49 -2.22 10.01
C THR A 133 -8.96 -0.86 10.48
N HIS A 134 -10.21 -0.50 10.16
CA HIS A 134 -10.83 0.73 10.63
C HIS A 134 -11.24 0.59 12.11
N GLY A 135 -10.82 1.54 12.93
CA GLY A 135 -11.27 1.71 14.31
C GLY A 135 -12.28 2.86 14.44
N GLU A 136 -12.55 3.28 15.67
CA GLU A 136 -13.45 4.40 15.96
C GLU A 136 -12.85 5.76 15.58
N ASN A 137 -13.72 6.74 15.32
CA ASN A 137 -13.34 8.15 15.08
C ASN A 137 -12.29 8.36 13.96
N GLY A 138 -12.28 7.51 12.93
CA GLY A 138 -11.35 7.61 11.81
C GLY A 138 -9.92 7.18 12.14
N LEU A 139 -9.73 6.49 13.27
CA LEU A 139 -8.48 5.84 13.63
C LEU A 139 -8.33 4.49 12.93
N PHE A 140 -7.10 3.98 12.89
CA PHE A 140 -6.78 2.65 12.38
C PHE A 140 -6.25 1.77 13.50
N ILE A 141 -6.64 0.50 13.46
CA ILE A 141 -6.08 -0.54 14.33
C ILE A 141 -5.02 -1.27 13.51
N VAL A 142 -3.81 -1.33 14.06
CA VAL A 142 -2.65 -1.99 13.43
C VAL A 142 -2.26 -3.19 14.29
N ALA A 143 -2.21 -4.38 13.70
CA ALA A 143 -1.81 -5.60 14.39
C ALA A 143 -0.76 -6.37 13.57
N PRO A 144 0.28 -6.96 14.20
CA PRO A 144 1.26 -7.76 13.48
C PRO A 144 0.61 -9.02 12.88
N ILE A 145 0.98 -9.36 11.64
CA ILE A 145 0.65 -10.67 11.06
C ILE A 145 1.64 -11.68 11.64
N MET A 146 1.20 -12.39 12.67
CA MET A 146 1.95 -13.53 13.19
C MET A 146 1.71 -14.72 12.26
N HIS A 147 2.73 -15.11 11.49
CA HIS A 147 2.72 -16.46 10.93
C HIS A 147 3.03 -17.43 12.06
N LEU A 148 2.14 -18.40 12.28
CA LEU A 148 2.52 -19.63 12.96
C LEU A 148 3.59 -20.28 12.07
N SER A 149 4.81 -20.36 12.60
CA SER A 149 5.92 -21.12 12.02
C SER A 149 5.54 -22.59 11.83
#